data_AF-A0A1F2SH62-F1
#
_entry.id   AF-A0A1F2SH62-F1
#
_cell.length_a   1.000
_cell.length_b   1.000
_cell.length_c   1.000
_cell.angle_alpha   90.00
_cell.angle_beta   90.00
_cell.angle_gamma   90.00
#
_symmetry.space_group_name_H-M   'P 1'
#
loop_
_entity.id
_entity.type
_entity.pdbx_description
1 polymer ?
#
loop_
_entity_poly.entity_id
_entity_poly.type
_entity_poly.pdbx_seq_one_letter_code
_entity_poly.pdbx_strand_id
1 'polypeptide(L)'
;MIHHRPALIQELTWRPRRGARRAASQDTESLEQVVFGFHDGRLFRVTVDYGGEQTRGLIDADMVEAISAVYGPQLKPSVSRRREAPSVYDDPGTPIAQWGNADNSVMLYRLSSYATSFRLVVTAEPIAALVRTAAARALVLDAREAPQREAAREKKEADDRRAAEENARSTNKAAFRP
;
A
#
# COMPACT_ATOMS: atom_id res chain seq x y z
N MET A 1 -6.23 4.20 -28.52
CA MET A 1 -7.29 4.14 -27.48
C MET A 1 -6.58 4.18 -26.15
N ILE A 2 -6.66 5.29 -25.42
CA ILE A 2 -5.93 5.47 -24.15
C ILE A 2 -6.81 4.88 -23.06
N HIS A 3 -6.43 3.71 -22.53
CA HIS A 3 -7.08 3.13 -21.36
C HIS A 3 -6.71 3.99 -20.17
N HIS A 4 -7.55 4.97 -19.82
CA HIS A 4 -7.35 5.76 -18.62
C HIS A 4 -7.53 4.81 -17.42
N ARG A 5 -6.44 4.54 -16.69
CA ARG A 5 -6.50 3.76 -15.46
C ARG A 5 -7.50 4.49 -14.54
N PRO A 6 -8.50 3.79 -13.95
CA PRO A 6 -9.71 4.43 -13.45
C PRO A 6 -9.55 5.29 -12.19
N ALA A 7 -8.39 5.29 -11.53
CA ALA A 7 -8.06 6.20 -10.43
C ALA A 7 -6.54 6.28 -10.21
N LEU A 8 -6.04 7.42 -9.73
CA LEU A 8 -4.65 7.59 -9.33
C LEU A 8 -4.52 7.36 -7.82
N ILE A 9 -3.84 6.28 -7.43
CA ILE A 9 -3.49 5.99 -6.04
C ILE A 9 -2.01 6.30 -5.86
N GLN A 10 -1.68 7.11 -4.85
CA GLN A 10 -0.31 7.50 -4.54
C GLN A 10 -0.01 7.28 -3.07
N GLU A 11 1.24 6.95 -2.77
CA GLU A 11 1.74 6.82 -1.41
C GLU A 11 2.95 7.74 -1.21
N LEU A 12 2.99 8.41 -0.08
CA LEU A 12 4.12 9.21 0.36
C LEU A 12 4.63 8.64 1.68
N THR A 13 5.89 8.20 1.70
CA THR A 13 6.54 7.71 2.91
C THR A 13 7.45 8.78 3.48
N TRP A 14 7.20 9.16 4.72
CA TRP A 14 8.03 10.05 5.52
C TRP A 14 8.71 9.28 6.65
N ARG A 15 9.98 9.59 6.92
CA ARG A 15 10.74 9.03 8.04
C ARG A 15 11.49 10.15 8.76
N PRO A 16 11.50 10.17 10.11
CA PRO A 16 12.26 11.15 10.86
C PRO A 16 13.77 10.98 10.62
N ARG A 17 14.48 12.10 10.43
CA ARG A 17 15.94 12.11 10.24
C ARG A 17 16.64 11.94 11.59
N ARG A 18 16.94 10.70 11.97
CA ARG A 18 17.76 10.42 13.16
C ARG A 18 19.23 10.81 12.85
N GLY A 19 19.71 11.93 13.41
CA GLY A 19 21.13 12.32 13.31
C GLY A 19 21.46 13.68 12.71
N ALA A 20 20.49 14.56 12.42
CA ALA A 20 20.81 15.95 12.12
C ALA A 20 21.13 16.71 13.42
N ARG A 21 22.07 17.67 13.37
CA ARG A 21 22.50 18.57 14.47
C ARG A 21 21.38 19.39 15.13
N ARG A 22 20.15 19.25 14.64
CA ARG A 22 18.92 19.79 15.20
C ARG A 22 18.23 18.62 15.86
N ALA A 23 18.19 18.62 17.20
CA ALA A 23 17.47 17.61 17.98
C ALA A 23 16.12 17.33 17.29
N ALA A 24 15.81 16.06 17.06
CA ALA A 24 14.45 15.71 16.70
C ALA A 24 13.54 16.31 17.78
N SER A 25 12.43 16.93 17.40
CA SER A 25 11.43 17.31 18.39
C SER A 25 11.07 16.04 19.17
N GLN A 26 11.00 16.12 20.50
CA GLN A 26 10.62 14.98 21.36
C GLN A 26 9.36 14.26 20.83
N ASP A 27 8.47 15.02 20.19
CA ASP A 27 7.23 14.55 19.54
C ASP A 27 7.42 13.53 18.39
N THR A 28 8.59 13.48 17.74
CA THR A 28 8.85 12.62 16.57
C THR A 28 9.75 11.42 16.87
N GLU A 29 10.14 11.28 18.12
CA GLU A 29 11.25 10.45 18.54
C GLU A 29 10.79 8.97 18.76
N SER A 30 9.48 8.77 18.99
CA SER A 30 8.77 7.49 18.96
C SER A 30 8.38 7.02 17.56
N LEU A 31 8.46 7.89 16.55
CA LEU A 31 8.02 7.60 15.20
C LEU A 31 9.13 6.87 14.43
N GLU A 32 8.79 5.72 13.86
CA GLU A 32 9.67 5.02 12.93
C GLU A 32 9.40 5.49 11.50
N GLN A 33 8.13 5.58 11.12
CA GLN A 33 7.70 5.93 9.77
C GLN A 33 6.26 6.45 9.78
N VAL A 34 5.95 7.33 8.82
CA VAL A 34 4.57 7.70 8.48
C VAL A 34 4.34 7.51 6.99
N VAL A 35 3.25 6.84 6.62
CA VAL A 35 2.85 6.63 5.22
C VAL A 35 1.50 7.31 4.99
N PHE A 36 1.45 8.18 3.99
CA PHE A 36 0.24 8.86 3.56
C PHE A 36 -0.28 8.23 2.28
N GLY A 37 -1.54 7.81 2.26
CA GLY A 37 -2.23 7.27 1.08
C GLY A 37 -3.19 8.29 0.49
N PHE A 38 -3.07 8.54 -0.81
CA PHE A 38 -3.87 9.49 -1.57
C PHE A 38 -4.65 8.80 -2.69
N HIS A 39 -5.88 9.28 -2.93
CA HIS A 39 -6.72 8.91 -4.06
C HIS A 39 -7.09 10.18 -4.82
N ASP A 40 -6.65 10.31 -6.06
CA ASP A 40 -6.82 11.52 -6.89
C ASP A 40 -6.43 12.80 -6.14
N GLY A 41 -5.28 12.76 -5.46
CA GLY A 41 -4.75 13.88 -4.66
C GLY A 41 -5.41 14.10 -3.29
N ARG A 42 -6.44 13.32 -2.94
CA ARG A 42 -7.13 13.42 -1.64
C ARG A 42 -6.57 12.39 -0.66
N LEU A 43 -6.13 12.86 0.52
CA LEU A 43 -5.66 11.98 1.59
C LEU A 43 -6.81 11.10 2.09
N PHE A 44 -6.60 9.79 2.12
CA PHE A 44 -7.58 8.83 2.64
C PHE A 44 -7.02 7.92 3.71
N ARG A 45 -5.70 7.81 3.86
CA ARG A 45 -5.05 6.97 4.85
C ARG A 45 -3.78 7.62 5.39
N VAL A 46 -3.57 7.53 6.70
CA VAL A 46 -2.30 7.81 7.36
C VAL A 46 -1.95 6.59 8.19
N THR A 47 -0.81 5.97 7.90
CA THR A 47 -0.26 4.87 8.70
C THR A 47 0.94 5.40 9.46
N VAL A 48 0.93 5.26 10.77
CA VAL A 48 2.01 5.68 11.67
C VAL A 48 2.58 4.44 12.33
N ASP A 49 3.87 4.21 12.12
CA ASP A 49 4.61 3.13 12.77
C ASP A 49 5.40 3.70 13.94
N TYR A 50 5.07 3.22 15.13
CA TYR A 50 5.76 3.52 16.38
C TYR A 50 6.75 2.40 16.70
N GLY A 51 8.00 2.77 16.99
CA GLY A 51 9.06 1.80 17.25
C GLY A 51 10.34 2.42 17.79
N GLY A 52 11.13 1.58 18.46
CA GLY A 52 12.42 1.94 19.06
C GLY A 52 12.38 1.96 20.59
N GLU A 53 13.33 2.66 21.21
CA GLU A 53 13.45 2.72 22.68
C GLU A 53 12.27 3.41 23.37
N GLN A 54 11.54 4.30 22.69
CA GLN A 54 10.46 5.08 23.34
C GLN A 54 9.15 4.33 23.49
N THR A 55 8.92 3.31 22.66
CA THR A 55 7.79 2.39 22.86
C THR A 55 8.16 1.21 23.76
N ARG A 56 9.43 1.13 24.20
CA ARG A 56 9.91 0.02 25.02
C ARG A 56 9.19 -0.03 26.36
N GLY A 57 8.61 -1.19 26.67
CA GLY A 57 7.90 -1.41 27.93
C GLY A 57 6.44 -0.95 27.93
N LEU A 58 5.98 -0.25 26.88
CA LEU A 58 4.57 0.11 26.74
C LEU A 58 3.71 -1.13 26.48
N ILE A 59 2.64 -1.29 27.23
CA ILE A 59 1.65 -2.34 27.00
C ILE A 59 0.49 -1.82 26.14
N ASP A 60 -0.37 -2.73 25.68
CA ASP A 60 -1.54 -2.36 24.88
C ASP A 60 -2.42 -1.32 25.59
N ALA A 61 -2.58 -1.46 26.91
CA ALA A 61 -3.37 -0.52 27.71
C ALA A 61 -2.81 0.91 27.68
N ASP A 62 -1.49 1.08 27.76
CA ASP A 62 -0.85 2.41 27.75
C ASP A 62 -1.05 3.11 26.40
N MET A 63 -0.86 2.38 25.31
CA MET A 63 -1.07 2.90 23.95
C MET A 63 -2.54 3.27 23.72
N VAL A 64 -3.43 2.42 24.21
CA VAL A 64 -4.87 2.64 24.12
C VAL A 64 -5.30 3.87 24.92
N GLU A 65 -4.78 4.06 26.13
CA GLU A 65 -5.03 5.24 26.95
C GLU A 65 -4.56 6.51 26.25
N ALA A 66 -3.30 6.52 25.78
CA ALA A 66 -2.70 7.67 25.10
C ALA A 66 -3.47 8.08 23.84
N ILE A 67 -3.91 7.12 23.03
CA ILE A 67 -4.67 7.39 21.80
C ILE A 67 -6.12 7.81 22.13
N SER A 68 -6.72 7.22 23.17
CA SER A 68 -8.06 7.60 23.62
C SER A 68 -8.12 9.04 24.16
N ALA A 69 -7.02 9.57 24.68
CA ALA A 69 -6.93 10.98 25.06
C ALA A 69 -7.10 11.93 23.86
N VAL A 70 -6.79 11.48 22.63
CA VAL A 70 -6.89 12.28 21.40
C VAL A 70 -8.21 12.02 20.67
N TYR A 71 -8.58 10.74 20.50
CA TYR A 71 -9.73 10.34 19.68
C TYR A 71 -11.00 10.02 20.48
N GLY A 72 -10.95 10.16 21.81
CA GLY A 72 -12.05 9.87 22.71
C GLY A 72 -12.16 8.38 23.07
N PRO A 73 -13.32 7.94 23.59
CA PRO A 73 -13.49 6.56 24.05
C PRO A 73 -13.42 5.57 22.89
N GLN A 74 -12.87 4.39 23.18
CA GLN A 74 -12.82 3.30 22.22
C GLN A 74 -14.22 2.86 21.78
N LEU A 75 -14.34 2.52 20.50
CA LEU A 75 -15.46 1.75 20.02
C LEU A 75 -15.29 0.32 20.51
N LYS A 76 -16.34 -0.23 21.14
CA LYS A 76 -16.37 -1.67 21.43
C LYS A 76 -16.17 -2.42 20.11
N PRO A 77 -15.29 -3.43 20.04
CA PRO A 77 -15.13 -4.22 18.83
C PRO A 77 -16.47 -4.85 18.50
N SER A 78 -17.17 -4.30 17.51
CA SER A 78 -18.31 -4.98 16.90
C SER A 78 -17.74 -6.22 16.24
N VAL A 79 -18.23 -7.40 16.63
CA VAL A 79 -17.78 -8.75 16.20
C VAL A 79 -17.91 -8.98 14.67
N SER A 80 -18.10 -7.94 13.88
CA SER A 80 -18.41 -8.03 12.46
C SER A 80 -17.98 -6.79 11.67
N ARG A 81 -16.77 -6.26 11.89
CA ARG A 81 -16.09 -5.59 10.77
C ARG A 81 -15.28 -6.67 10.05
N ARG A 82 -15.90 -7.23 9.00
CA ARG A 82 -15.31 -8.18 8.05
C ARG A 82 -13.85 -7.80 7.82
N ARG A 83 -12.95 -8.72 8.21
CA ARG A 83 -11.51 -8.68 7.92
C ARG A 83 -11.33 -8.02 6.57
N GLU A 84 -10.73 -6.82 6.56
CA GLU A 84 -10.39 -6.15 5.31
C GLU A 84 -9.63 -7.17 4.48
N ALA A 85 -10.06 -7.37 3.23
CA ALA A 85 -9.31 -8.20 2.31
C ALA A 85 -7.87 -7.71 2.37
N PRO A 86 -6.87 -8.61 2.48
CA PRO A 86 -5.49 -8.20 2.61
C PRO A 86 -5.21 -7.19 1.50
N SER A 87 -4.94 -5.96 1.93
CA SER A 87 -4.22 -5.03 1.10
C SER A 87 -3.00 -5.81 0.58
N VAL A 88 -2.76 -5.75 -0.73
CA VAL A 88 -1.53 -6.32 -1.33
C VAL A 88 -0.27 -5.75 -0.64
N TYR A 89 -0.43 -4.67 0.13
CA TYR A 89 0.56 -4.06 1.00
C TYR A 89 0.19 -4.23 2.48
N ASP A 90 0.97 -5.06 3.18
CA ASP A 90 1.08 -5.25 4.62
C ASP A 90 -0.08 -5.90 5.39
N ASP A 91 0.28 -6.98 6.08
CA ASP A 91 -0.38 -7.41 7.31
C ASP A 91 -0.26 -6.27 8.34
N PRO A 92 -1.38 -5.66 8.78
CA PRO A 92 -1.34 -4.54 9.71
C PRO A 92 -0.93 -4.96 11.13
N GLY A 93 -0.85 -6.26 11.43
CA GLY A 93 -0.57 -6.80 12.76
C GLY A 93 -1.84 -7.19 13.52
N THR A 94 -1.70 -7.47 14.82
CA THR A 94 -2.82 -7.87 15.68
C THR A 94 -3.62 -6.63 16.11
N PRO A 95 -4.93 -6.55 15.83
CA PRO A 95 -5.74 -5.39 16.22
C PRO A 95 -5.88 -5.32 17.75
N ILE A 96 -5.64 -4.12 18.30
CA ILE A 96 -5.74 -3.84 19.74
C ILE A 96 -7.04 -3.07 20.03
N ALA A 97 -7.26 -1.97 19.32
CA ALA A 97 -8.36 -1.04 19.60
C ALA A 97 -8.77 -0.24 18.36
N GLN A 98 -9.97 0.32 18.43
CA GLN A 98 -10.58 1.11 17.36
C GLN A 98 -11.28 2.36 17.91
N TRP A 99 -11.17 3.47 17.18
CA TRP A 99 -11.90 4.72 17.41
C TRP A 99 -12.49 5.26 16.09
N GLY A 100 -13.32 6.29 16.21
CA GLY A 100 -13.87 7.02 15.07
C GLY A 100 -15.38 6.91 14.92
N ASN A 101 -15.85 7.06 13.69
CA ASN A 101 -17.26 7.09 13.32
C ASN A 101 -17.47 6.53 11.90
N ALA A 102 -18.58 6.89 11.24
CA ALA A 102 -18.89 6.45 9.88
C ALA A 102 -17.96 7.06 8.82
N ASP A 103 -17.41 8.25 9.08
CA ASP A 103 -16.61 9.01 8.11
C ASP A 103 -15.12 8.74 8.28
N ASN A 104 -14.67 8.46 9.50
CA ASN A 104 -13.27 8.23 9.83
C ASN A 104 -13.10 7.02 10.75
N SER A 105 -12.08 6.21 10.52
CA SER A 105 -11.69 5.12 11.41
C SER A 105 -10.24 5.29 11.84
N VAL A 106 -9.98 4.95 13.10
CA VAL A 106 -8.64 4.90 13.68
C VAL A 106 -8.47 3.50 14.26
N MET A 107 -7.45 2.79 13.82
CA MET A 107 -7.19 1.41 14.24
C MET A 107 -5.75 1.30 14.76
N LEU A 108 -5.61 0.79 15.98
CA LEU A 108 -4.33 0.48 16.59
C LEU A 108 -4.04 -1.01 16.45
N TYR A 109 -2.82 -1.32 16.02
CA TYR A 109 -2.32 -2.67 15.85
C TYR A 109 -0.99 -2.88 16.57
N ARG A 110 -0.77 -4.12 17.00
CA ARG A 110 0.51 -4.65 17.44
C ARG A 110 1.20 -5.33 16.26
N LEU A 111 2.36 -4.81 15.84
CA LEU A 111 3.09 -5.33 14.68
C LEU A 111 3.87 -6.62 15.00
N SER A 112 4.35 -6.76 16.23
CA SER A 112 5.09 -7.94 16.68
C SER A 112 4.70 -8.32 18.10
N SER A 113 4.65 -9.63 18.38
CA SER A 113 4.52 -10.15 19.74
C SER A 113 5.83 -10.05 20.54
N TYR A 114 6.97 -9.92 19.85
CA TYR A 114 8.31 -9.95 20.46
C TYR A 114 8.94 -8.57 20.64
N ALA A 115 8.51 -7.59 19.85
CA ALA A 115 8.94 -6.20 19.96
C ALA A 115 7.75 -5.31 20.31
N THR A 116 8.00 -4.27 21.10
CA THR A 116 7.01 -3.23 21.44
C THR A 116 6.84 -2.26 20.28
N SER A 117 6.35 -2.77 19.14
CA SER A 117 6.08 -1.99 17.93
C SER A 117 4.59 -1.95 17.65
N PHE A 118 4.10 -0.73 17.40
CA PHE A 118 2.69 -0.46 17.22
C PHE A 118 2.46 0.28 15.91
N ARG A 119 1.31 0.04 15.29
CA ARG A 119 0.89 0.74 14.08
C ARG A 119 -0.46 1.38 14.32
N LEU A 120 -0.56 2.67 14.06
CA LEU A 120 -1.81 3.41 14.06
C LEU A 120 -2.21 3.72 12.62
N VAL A 121 -3.39 3.29 12.22
CA VAL A 121 -3.95 3.56 10.89
C VAL A 121 -5.16 4.47 11.04
N VAL A 122 -5.10 5.64 10.45
CA VAL A 122 -6.20 6.60 10.36
C VAL A 122 -6.72 6.61 8.93
N THR A 123 -8.02 6.42 8.74
CA THR A 123 -8.64 6.25 7.42
C THR A 123 -9.87 7.14 7.28
N ALA A 124 -9.99 7.84 6.16
CA ALA A 124 -11.23 8.50 5.72
C ALA A 124 -12.06 7.52 4.90
N GLU A 125 -13.11 6.94 5.51
CA GLU A 125 -13.86 5.80 4.99
C GLU A 125 -14.56 6.06 3.63
N PRO A 126 -15.18 7.23 3.38
CA PRO A 126 -15.80 7.50 2.08
C PRO A 126 -14.82 7.44 0.92
N ILE A 127 -13.60 7.94 1.11
CA ILE A 127 -12.56 7.94 0.07
C ILE A 127 -11.93 6.54 -0.03
N ALA A 128 -11.69 5.87 1.09
CA ALA A 128 -11.21 4.49 1.10
C ALA A 128 -12.17 3.53 0.37
N ALA A 129 -13.48 3.76 0.44
CA ALA A 129 -14.47 3.00 -0.34
C ALA A 129 -14.31 3.20 -1.85
N LEU A 130 -13.98 4.41 -2.31
CA LEU A 130 -13.67 4.70 -3.72
C LEU A 130 -12.39 3.97 -4.15
N VAL A 131 -11.33 4.02 -3.32
CA VAL A 131 -10.07 3.30 -3.57
C VAL A 131 -10.32 1.81 -3.75
N ARG A 132 -11.07 1.17 -2.85
CA ARG A 132 -11.42 -0.26 -2.93
C ARG A 132 -12.18 -0.58 -4.23
N THR A 133 -13.11 0.29 -4.60
CA THR A 133 -13.89 0.13 -5.85
C THR A 133 -13.00 0.26 -7.08
N ALA A 134 -12.09 1.24 -7.10
CA ALA A 134 -11.15 1.45 -8.19
C ALA A 134 -10.17 0.27 -8.33
N ALA A 135 -9.64 -0.24 -7.22
CA ALA A 135 -8.77 -1.42 -7.20
C ALA A 135 -9.49 -2.67 -7.74
N ALA A 136 -10.73 -2.92 -7.32
CA ALA A 136 -11.52 -4.04 -7.82
C ALA A 136 -11.78 -3.93 -9.34
N ARG A 137 -12.08 -2.72 -9.84
CA ARG A 137 -12.27 -2.47 -11.27
C ARG A 137 -10.99 -2.67 -12.08
N ALA A 138 -9.84 -2.25 -11.56
CA ALA A 138 -8.55 -2.45 -12.20
C ALA A 138 -8.23 -3.93 -12.37
N LEU A 139 -8.46 -4.76 -11.34
CA LEU A 139 -8.27 -6.21 -11.42
C LEU A 139 -9.16 -6.86 -12.49
N VAL A 140 -10.42 -6.46 -12.56
CA VAL A 140 -11.35 -6.96 -13.59
C VAL A 140 -10.89 -6.56 -14.99
N LEU A 141 -10.39 -5.34 -15.17
CA LEU A 141 -9.88 -4.87 -16.45
C LEU A 141 -8.61 -5.63 -16.85
N ASP A 142 -7.66 -5.81 -15.93
CA ASP A 142 -6.43 -6.56 -16.18
C ASP A 142 -6.72 -8.01 -16.59
N ALA A 143 -7.70 -8.66 -15.97
CA ALA A 143 -8.13 -10.01 -16.35
C ALA A 143 -8.74 -10.06 -17.76
N ARG A 144 -9.46 -9.01 -18.18
CA ARG A 144 -10.05 -8.92 -19.52
C ARG A 144 -9.01 -8.59 -20.60
N GLU A 145 -8.03 -7.77 -20.27
CA GLU A 145 -6.97 -7.36 -21.20
C GLU A 145 -5.85 -8.42 -21.32
N ALA A 146 -5.68 -9.31 -20.33
CA ALA A 146 -4.65 -10.34 -20.34
C ALA A 146 -4.62 -11.20 -21.62
N PRO A 147 -5.74 -11.74 -22.13
CA PRO A 147 -5.73 -12.53 -23.37
C PRO A 147 -5.28 -11.73 -24.60
N GLN A 148 -5.71 -10.47 -24.71
CA GLN A 148 -5.33 -9.61 -25.83
C GLN A 148 -3.85 -9.23 -25.76
N ARG A 149 -3.34 -8.95 -24.56
CA ARG A 149 -1.91 -8.68 -24.34
C ARG A 149 -1.05 -9.89 -24.71
N GLU A 150 -1.50 -11.09 -24.36
CA GLU A 150 -0.81 -12.34 -24.70
C GLU A 150 -0.79 -12.58 -26.21
N ALA A 151 -1.95 -12.49 -26.88
CA ALA A 151 -2.03 -12.63 -28.34
C ALA A 151 -1.19 -11.59 -29.09
N ALA A 152 -1.13 -10.35 -28.58
CA ALA A 152 -0.27 -9.31 -29.15
C ALA A 152 1.22 -9.62 -28.97
N ARG A 153 1.62 -10.21 -27.84
CA ARG A 153 2.99 -10.67 -27.59
C ARG A 153 3.39 -11.77 -28.55
N GLU A 154 2.57 -12.82 -28.67
CA GLU A 154 2.83 -13.94 -29.58
C GLU A 154 2.95 -13.48 -31.05
N LYS A 155 2.06 -12.57 -31.48
CA LYS A 155 2.13 -12.00 -32.83
C LYS A 155 3.45 -11.27 -33.05
N LYS A 156 3.86 -10.43 -32.09
CA LYS A 156 5.12 -9.69 -32.18
C LYS A 156 6.32 -10.64 -32.27
N GLU A 157 6.36 -11.68 -31.42
CA GLU A 157 7.44 -12.68 -31.46
C GLU A 157 7.48 -13.43 -32.80
N ALA A 158 6.32 -13.78 -33.37
CA ALA A 158 6.26 -14.42 -34.68
C ALA A 158 6.75 -13.50 -35.81
N ASP A 159 6.38 -12.21 -35.78
CA ASP A 159 6.82 -11.22 -36.75
C ASP A 159 8.32 -10.94 -36.63
N ASP A 160 8.85 -10.80 -35.41
CA ASP A 160 10.28 -10.62 -35.13
C ASP A 160 11.09 -11.83 -35.60
N ARG A 161 10.59 -13.07 -35.37
CA ARG A 161 11.22 -14.30 -35.86
C ARG A 161 11.27 -14.36 -37.39
N ARG A 162 10.16 -14.02 -38.07
CA ARG A 162 10.12 -13.98 -39.54
C ARG A 162 11.10 -12.95 -40.10
N ALA A 163 11.19 -11.77 -39.48
CA ALA A 163 12.13 -10.74 -39.88
C ALA A 163 13.59 -11.20 -39.71
N ALA A 164 13.91 -11.90 -38.62
CA ALA A 164 15.23 -12.47 -38.39
C ALA A 164 15.58 -13.56 -39.42
N GLU A 165 14.65 -14.45 -39.75
CA GLU A 165 14.83 -15.49 -40.76
C GLU A 165 15.06 -14.89 -42.16
N GLU A 166 14.32 -13.86 -42.55
CA GLU A 166 14.49 -13.21 -43.85
C GLU A 166 15.84 -12.48 -43.94
N ASN A 167 16.27 -11.82 -42.86
CA ASN A 167 17.60 -11.19 -42.80
C ASN A 167 18.74 -12.23 -42.85
N ALA A 168 18.58 -13.35 -42.14
CA ALA A 168 19.52 -14.46 -42.22
C ALA A 168 19.58 -15.04 -43.64
N ARG A 169 18.41 -15.21 -44.29
CA ARG A 169 18.31 -15.68 -45.68
C ARG A 169 19.02 -14.74 -46.66
N SER A 170 18.81 -13.42 -46.57
CA SER A 170 19.48 -12.46 -47.46
C SER A 170 20.99 -12.48 -47.28
N THR A 171 21.47 -12.56 -46.04
CA THR A 171 22.90 -12.61 -45.72
C THR A 171 23.54 -13.91 -46.20
N ASN A 172 22.93 -15.06 -45.88
CA ASN A 172 23.46 -16.37 -46.23
C ASN A 172 23.48 -16.62 -47.74
N LYS A 173 22.47 -16.15 -48.49
CA LYS A 173 22.46 -16.23 -49.95
C LYS A 173 23.66 -15.53 -50.59
N ALA A 174 24.10 -14.40 -50.04
CA ALA A 174 25.24 -13.66 -50.58
C ALA A 174 26.58 -14.37 -50.30
N ALA A 175 26.72 -14.95 -49.10
CA ALA A 175 27.95 -15.56 -48.61
C ALA A 175 28.16 -17.02 -49.05
N PHE A 176 27.08 -17.76 -49.34
CA PHE A 176 27.17 -19.18 -49.67
C PHE A 176 27.95 -19.42 -50.98
N ARG A 177 28.88 -20.39 -50.95
CA ARG A 177 29.60 -20.93 -52.11
C ARG A 177 29.49 -22.46 -52.03
N PRO A 178 29.10 -23.15 -53.12
CA PRO A 178 28.92 -24.60 -53.14
C PRO A 178 30.20 -25.38 -52.84
#